data_AF-A0A1Y1VXJ1-F1
#
_entry.id   AF-A0A1Y1VXJ1-F1
#
_cell.length_a   1.000
_cell.length_b   1.000
_cell.length_c   1.000
_cell.angle_alpha   90.00
_cell.angle_beta   90.00
_cell.angle_gamma   90.00
#
_symmetry.space_group_name_H-M   'P 1'
#
loop_
_entity.id
_entity.type
_entity.pdbx_description
1 polymer ?
#
loop_
_entity_poly.entity_id
_entity_poly.type
_entity_poly.pdbx_seq_one_letter_code
_entity_poly.pdbx_strand_id
1 'polypeptide(L)' 'MKLMHPFIIGGVATLYTFAKIQDTMCESEVYANDPRNPKYAEIQARKHKAEGH' A
#
# COMPACT_ATOMS: atom_id res chain seq x y z
N MET A 1 20.61 0.01 25.62
CA MET A 1 20.19 0.35 24.25
C MET A 1 20.87 -0.48 23.14
N LYS A 2 22.18 -0.78 23.19
CA LYS A 2 22.91 -1.50 22.09
C LYS A 2 22.31 -2.84 21.65
N LEU A 3 21.75 -3.64 22.55
CA LEU A 3 21.13 -4.93 22.23
C LEU A 3 19.82 -4.81 21.42
N MET A 4 19.09 -3.69 21.55
CA MET A 4 17.81 -3.48 20.87
C MET A 4 17.93 -2.95 19.45
N HIS A 5 19.11 -2.42 19.07
CA HIS A 5 19.33 -1.85 17.74
C HIS A 5 19.02 -2.82 16.58
N PRO A 6 19.47 -4.09 16.58
CA PRO A 6 19.12 -5.01 15.50
C PRO A 6 17.62 -5.24 15.39
N PHE A 7 16.87 -5.27 16.49
CA PHE A 7 15.41 -5.42 16.48
C PHE A 7 14.70 -4.17 15.98
N ILE A 8 15.18 -2.98 16.35
CA ILE A 8 14.62 -1.71 15.86
C ILE A 8 14.88 -1.60 14.35
N ILE A 9 16.10 -1.89 13.89
CA ILE A 9 16.46 -1.86 12.46
C ILE A 9 15.63 -2.89 11.69
N GLY A 10 15.53 -4.11 12.20
CA GLY A 10 14.70 -5.16 11.60
C GLY A 10 13.22 -4.78 11.54
N GLY A 11 12.71 -4.16 12.61
CA GLY A 11 11.33 -3.66 12.67
C GLY A 11 11.05 -2.57 11.64
N VAL A 12 11.95 -1.59 11.51
CA VAL A 12 11.84 -0.52 10.50
C VAL A 12 11.90 -1.08 9.08
N ALA A 13 12.84 -2.01 8.82
CA ALA A 13 12.96 -2.65 7.51
C ALA A 13 11.71 -3.46 7.15
N THR A 14 11.16 -4.20 8.11
CA THR A 14 9.91 -4.95 7.94
C THR A 14 8.75 -4.01 7.66
N LEU A 15 8.60 -2.95 8.45
CA LEU A 15 7.52 -1.97 8.29
C LEU A 15 7.56 -1.31 6.91
N TYR A 16 8.74 -0.89 6.45
CA TYR A 16 8.89 -0.32 5.11
C TYR A 16 8.51 -1.32 4.01
N THR A 17 8.95 -2.57 4.14
CA THR A 17 8.67 -3.63 3.16
C THR A 17 7.17 -3.91 3.08
N PHE A 18 6.50 -4.08 4.22
CA PHE A 18 5.07 -4.36 4.25
C PHE A 18 4.23 -3.16 3.81
N ALA A 19 4.65 -1.92 4.09
CA ALA A 19 3.98 -0.74 3.58
C ALA A 19 3.92 -0.76 2.04
N LYS A 20 5.04 -1.10 1.38
CA LYS A 20 5.09 -1.22 -0.08
C LYS A 20 4.25 -2.38 -0.62
N ILE A 21 4.23 -3.52 0.06
CA ILE A 21 3.39 -4.65 -0.33
C ILE A 21 1.91 -4.28 -0.23
N GLN A 22 1.49 -3.66 0.88
CA GLN A 22 0.12 -3.21 1.08
C GLN A 22 -0.32 -2.22 0.00
N ASP A 23 0.55 -1.26 -0.34
CA ASP A 23 0.30 -0.31 -1.43
C ASP A 23 -0.03 -1.01 -2.75
N THR A 24 0.74 -2.03 -3.13
CA THR A 24 0.51 -2.81 -4.36
C THR A 24 -0.76 -3.65 -4.28
N MET A 25 -1.04 -4.26 -3.12
CA MET A 25 -2.23 -5.10 -2.94
C MET A 25 -3.51 -4.29 -3.03
N CYS A 26 -3.51 -3.04 -2.56
CA CYS A 26 -4.65 -2.13 -2.70
C CYS A 26 -4.98 -1.84 -4.17
N GLU A 27 -4.04 -1.95 -5.10
CA GLU A 27 -4.27 -1.72 -6.53
C GLU A 27 -4.66 -2.99 -7.29
N SER A 28 -4.60 -4.17 -6.64
CA SER A 28 -5.02 -5.43 -7.26
C SER A 28 -6.52 -5.44 -7.57
N GLU A 29 -6.93 -6.16 -8.60
CA GLU A 29 -8.32 -6.22 -9.07
C GLU A 29 -9.31 -6.63 -7.97
N VAL A 30 -8.88 -7.49 -7.06
CA VAL A 30 -9.68 -8.01 -5.93
C VAL A 30 -10.06 -6.90 -4.95
N TYR A 31 -9.17 -5.92 -4.73
CA TYR A 31 -9.34 -4.87 -3.72
C TYR A 31 -9.54 -3.47 -4.31
N ALA A 32 -9.26 -3.28 -5.61
CA ALA A 32 -9.35 -1.99 -6.30
C ALA A 32 -10.76 -1.38 -6.27
N ASN A 33 -11.80 -2.21 -6.19
CA ASN A 33 -13.19 -1.79 -6.17
C ASN A 33 -13.84 -1.86 -4.77
N ASP A 34 -13.09 -2.25 -3.73
CA ASP A 34 -13.62 -2.21 -2.35
C ASP A 34 -13.65 -0.75 -1.86
N PRO A 35 -14.81 -0.20 -1.48
CA PRO A 35 -14.91 1.20 -1.01
C PRO A 35 -14.17 1.46 0.31
N ARG A 36 -13.80 0.41 1.06
CA ARG A 36 -12.98 0.52 2.29
C ARG A 36 -11.50 0.60 1.99
N ASN A 37 -11.09 0.37 0.74
CA ASN A 37 -9.71 0.51 0.33
C ASN A 37 -9.27 1.98 0.50
N PRO A 38 -8.20 2.26 1.26
CA PRO A 38 -7.75 3.64 1.46
C PRO A 38 -7.38 4.36 0.16
N LYS A 39 -7.05 3.61 -0.91
CA LYS A 39 -6.74 4.16 -2.24
C LYS A 39 -7.93 4.19 -3.20
N TYR A 40 -9.13 3.82 -2.75
CA TYR A 40 -10.30 3.70 -3.62
C TYR A 40 -10.55 4.96 -4.47
N ALA A 41 -10.57 6.14 -3.85
CA ALA A 41 -10.83 7.39 -4.57
C ALA A 41 -9.79 7.68 -5.67
N GLU A 42 -8.50 7.44 -5.40
CA GLU A 42 -7.43 7.63 -6.38
C GLU A 42 -7.52 6.60 -7.52
N ILE A 43 -7.79 5.34 -7.19
CA ILE A 43 -7.92 4.25 -8.16
C ILE A 43 -9.09 4.53 -9.11
N GLN A 44 -10.26 4.90 -8.59
CA GLN A 44 -11.43 5.21 -9.42
C GLN A 44 -11.19 6.46 -10.27
N ALA A 45 -10.57 7.51 -9.71
CA ALA A 45 -10.22 8.70 -10.48
C ALA A 45 -9.26 8.41 -11.64
N ARG A 46 -8.29 7.49 -11.47
CA ARG A 46 -7.43 7.03 -12.57
C ARG A 46 -8.19 6.22 -13.62
N LYS A 47 -9.08 5.31 -13.20
CA LYS A 47 -9.92 4.52 -14.12
C LYS A 47 -10.78 5.41 -15.00
N HIS A 48 -11.51 6.35 -14.41
CA HIS A 48 -12.35 7.30 -15.15
C HIS A 48 -11.54 8.18 -16.12
N LYS A 49 -10.32 8.58 -15.77
CA LYS A 49 -9.43 9.31 -16.69
C LYS A 49 -8.95 8.45 -17.86
N ALA A 50 -8.70 7.16 -17.62
CA ALA A 50 -8.28 6.23 -18.67
C ALA A 50 -9.43 5.87 -19.63
N GLU A 51 -10.67 5.86 -19.17
CA GLU A 51 -11.88 5.58 -19.96
C GLU A 51 -12.39 6.79 -20.76
N GLY A 52 -11.93 8.00 -20.43
CA GLY A 52 -12.33 9.25 -21.10
C GLY A 52 -11.49 9.65 -22.31
N HIS A 53 -10.61 8.76 -22.78
CA HIS A 53 -9.75 8.92 -23.97
C HIS A 53 -10.03 7.82 -24.97
#